data_AF-A0AAW4PW51-F1
#
_entry.id   AF-A0AAW4PW51-F1
#
_cell.length_a   1.000
_cell.length_b   1.000
_cell.length_c   1.000
_cell.angle_alpha   90.00
_cell.angle_beta   90.00
_cell.angle_gamma   90.00
#
_symmetry.space_group_name_H-M   'P 1'
#
loop_
_entity.id
_entity.type
_entity.pdbx_description
1 polymer ?
#
loop_
_entity_poly.entity_id
_entity_poly.type
_entity_poly.pdbx_seq_one_letter_code
_entity_poly.pdbx_strand_id
1 'polypeptide(L)'
;MRGAQLLTLTVLVVAVAGMATPAAAATDGTTIDPLADDGIDIEFGDGEVEQDDDQTDVETDDVDYERTSDRTEVETVDTDIEQDGDVTDVETDEFEYQQYNGTLDFDTADGSIEVDIDEGGIDIEAGDKEIEQVGDEFEVEDDDIEFDSDGQDADVETDEYDIEQSGDDTDVESDTVDYELSDDRFEFETVEGDDVSIELTDDGDVDVEVNGQDLEQNGDSLEVTTADVDFEADGETTDVETADTDIEQDDETLDAETDDVDVENDGDSVNVERAD
;
A
#
# COMPACT_ATOMS: atom_id res chain seq x y z
N MET A 1 6.94 -14.27 -13.83
CA MET A 1 7.91 -14.82 -12.87
C MET A 1 9.24 -15.04 -13.57
N ARG A 2 10.02 -13.95 -13.68
CA ARG A 2 11.38 -13.93 -14.24
C ARG A 2 12.32 -13.65 -13.06
N GLY A 3 13.31 -14.51 -12.88
CA GLY A 3 14.65 -14.12 -12.42
C GLY A 3 14.86 -13.94 -10.93
N ALA A 4 14.98 -15.06 -10.19
CA ALA A 4 15.97 -15.11 -9.12
C ALA A 4 17.30 -15.55 -9.77
N GLN A 5 18.16 -14.59 -10.12
CA GLN A 5 19.55 -14.90 -10.44
C GLN A 5 20.25 -15.10 -9.10
N LEU A 6 20.35 -16.37 -8.69
CA LEU A 6 21.17 -16.81 -7.57
C LEU A 6 22.61 -16.32 -7.81
N LEU A 7 23.05 -15.33 -7.02
CA LEU A 7 24.41 -14.81 -7.06
C LEU A 7 25.33 -15.95 -6.60
N THR A 8 25.90 -16.70 -7.53
CA THR A 8 26.85 -17.77 -7.20
C THR A 8 28.20 -17.10 -6.93
N LEU A 9 28.45 -16.71 -5.68
CA LEU A 9 29.77 -16.30 -5.23
C LEU A 9 30.72 -17.49 -5.39
N THR A 10 31.46 -17.49 -6.49
CA THR A 10 32.49 -18.51 -6.74
C THR A 10 33.73 -18.07 -5.95
N VAL A 11 33.79 -18.42 -4.67
CA VAL A 11 35.06 -18.40 -3.94
C VAL A 11 35.94 -19.45 -4.62
N LEU A 12 36.93 -18.98 -5.37
CA LEU A 12 37.94 -19.82 -6.01
C LEU A 12 38.89 -20.30 -4.92
N VAL A 13 38.45 -21.21 -4.04
CA VAL A 13 39.36 -22.00 -3.23
C VAL A 13 40.17 -22.83 -4.22
N VAL A 14 41.43 -22.47 -4.39
CA VAL A 14 42.38 -23.25 -5.19
C VAL A 14 42.46 -24.62 -4.56
N ALA A 15 41.77 -25.59 -5.17
CA ALA A 15 41.82 -26.98 -4.77
C ALA A 15 43.27 -27.50 -4.84
N VAL A 16 43.96 -27.51 -3.70
CA VAL A 16 45.19 -28.28 -3.50
C VAL A 16 44.82 -29.61 -2.85
N ALA A 17 44.00 -30.43 -3.51
CA ALA A 17 43.78 -31.81 -3.07
C ALA A 17 43.34 -32.70 -4.23
N GLY A 18 44.24 -32.92 -5.18
CA GLY A 18 43.96 -33.80 -6.32
C GLY A 18 45.05 -33.91 -7.37
N MET A 19 46.32 -33.77 -7.00
CA MET A 19 47.43 -34.02 -7.92
C MET A 19 48.45 -34.92 -7.24
N ALA A 20 48.55 -36.14 -7.76
CA ALA A 20 49.71 -36.98 -7.53
C ALA A 20 51.00 -36.16 -7.68
N THR A 21 51.86 -36.26 -6.67
CA THR A 21 53.26 -35.79 -6.64
C THR A 21 53.85 -35.35 -8.00
N PRO A 22 54.15 -34.07 -8.19
CA PRO A 22 55.35 -33.65 -8.88
C PRO A 22 56.41 -33.30 -7.84
N ALA A 23 57.59 -33.89 -8.03
CA ALA A 23 58.77 -33.62 -7.22
C ALA A 23 59.06 -32.11 -7.14
N ALA A 24 59.26 -31.67 -5.89
CA ALA A 24 59.87 -30.43 -5.42
C ALA A 24 60.54 -29.54 -6.48
N ALA A 25 59.93 -28.37 -6.71
CA ALA A 25 60.67 -27.13 -6.84
C ALA A 25 60.29 -26.27 -5.62
N ALA A 26 60.87 -26.60 -4.47
CA ALA A 26 60.78 -25.75 -3.29
C ALA A 26 61.46 -24.42 -3.62
N THR A 27 60.67 -23.36 -3.67
CA THR A 27 61.16 -21.99 -3.54
C THR A 27 61.64 -21.80 -2.09
N ASP A 28 62.59 -20.88 -1.91
CA ASP A 28 63.20 -20.59 -0.61
C ASP A 28 62.10 -20.16 0.39
N GLY A 29 61.83 -20.96 1.43
CA GLY A 29 60.92 -20.60 2.53
C GLY A 29 59.65 -21.44 2.75
N THR A 30 59.38 -22.50 1.96
CA THR A 30 58.24 -23.39 2.20
C THR A 30 58.68 -24.67 2.94
N THR A 31 58.04 -24.97 4.08
CA THR A 31 58.15 -26.21 4.84
C THR A 31 56.87 -27.04 4.66
N ILE A 32 57.00 -28.37 4.63
CA ILE A 32 55.85 -29.29 4.57
C ILE A 32 56.16 -30.37 5.60
N ASP A 33 55.40 -30.42 6.69
CA ASP A 33 55.56 -31.40 7.75
C ASP A 33 54.33 -32.32 7.81
N PRO A 34 54.46 -33.61 7.43
CA PRO A 34 53.38 -34.56 7.65
C PRO A 34 53.23 -34.82 9.15
N LEU A 35 52.03 -34.57 9.69
CA LEU A 35 51.71 -34.81 11.10
C LEU A 35 51.66 -36.32 11.39
N ALA A 36 51.79 -36.68 12.67
CA ALA A 36 51.85 -38.08 13.10
C ALA A 36 50.53 -38.85 12.97
N ASP A 37 49.43 -38.14 12.69
CA ASP A 37 48.04 -38.61 12.66
C ASP A 37 47.34 -38.10 11.39
N ASP A 38 47.88 -38.47 10.22
CA ASP A 38 47.27 -38.26 8.89
C ASP A 38 47.13 -36.81 8.40
N GLY A 39 47.32 -35.82 9.28
CA GLY A 39 47.26 -34.39 8.98
C GLY A 39 48.46 -33.83 8.20
N ILE A 40 48.26 -32.64 7.64
CA ILE A 40 49.24 -31.92 6.82
C ILE A 40 49.40 -30.51 7.37
N ASP A 41 50.64 -30.07 7.56
CA ASP A 41 51.01 -28.71 7.94
C ASP A 41 51.99 -28.13 6.89
N ILE A 42 51.67 -26.93 6.37
CA ILE A 42 52.44 -26.22 5.34
C ILE A 42 52.63 -24.76 5.75
N GLU A 43 53.86 -24.36 6.07
CA GLU A 43 54.21 -22.95 6.26
C GLU A 43 54.81 -22.37 4.97
N PHE A 44 54.41 -21.15 4.60
CA PHE A 44 54.98 -20.43 3.47
C PHE A 44 54.96 -18.92 3.67
N GLY A 45 56.13 -18.29 3.66
CA GLY A 45 56.19 -16.83 3.82
C GLY A 45 55.69 -16.42 5.21
N ASP A 46 54.59 -15.68 5.23
CA ASP A 46 53.81 -15.20 6.39
C ASP A 46 52.52 -16.00 6.64
N GLY A 47 52.18 -16.98 5.79
CA GLY A 47 50.98 -17.79 5.93
C GLY A 47 51.25 -19.24 6.34
N GLU A 48 50.21 -19.88 6.85
CA GLU A 48 50.18 -21.28 7.28
C GLU A 48 48.90 -21.98 6.81
N VAL A 49 48.99 -23.28 6.54
CA VAL A 49 47.86 -24.15 6.20
C VAL A 49 47.97 -25.39 7.07
N GLU A 50 46.98 -25.59 7.94
CA GLU A 50 46.87 -26.76 8.80
C GLU A 50 45.65 -27.61 8.37
N GLN A 51 45.83 -28.93 8.36
CA GLN A 51 44.74 -29.88 8.14
C GLN A 51 44.86 -31.01 9.16
N ASP A 52 43.84 -31.15 10.02
CA ASP A 52 43.72 -32.24 11.00
C ASP A 52 42.33 -32.86 10.92
N ASP A 53 42.26 -34.17 10.67
CA ASP A 53 41.01 -34.91 10.41
C ASP A 53 40.06 -34.22 9.39
N ASP A 54 38.98 -33.63 9.87
CA ASP A 54 37.95 -32.91 9.12
C ASP A 54 38.07 -31.38 9.22
N GLN A 55 39.09 -30.89 9.93
CA GLN A 55 39.39 -29.47 10.10
C GLN A 55 40.41 -29.01 9.05
N THR A 56 40.26 -27.78 8.57
CA THR A 56 41.19 -27.15 7.64
C THR A 56 41.26 -25.67 7.93
N ASP A 57 42.46 -25.21 8.25
CA ASP A 57 42.74 -23.84 8.65
C ASP A 57 43.76 -23.24 7.68
N VAL A 58 43.55 -21.99 7.27
CA VAL A 58 44.43 -21.26 6.36
C VAL A 58 44.53 -19.82 6.85
N GLU A 59 45.69 -19.48 7.38
CA GLU A 59 45.95 -18.17 7.99
C GLU A 59 46.98 -17.40 7.16
N THR A 60 46.71 -16.12 6.91
CA THR A 60 47.60 -15.20 6.21
C THR A 60 47.47 -13.78 6.77
N ASP A 61 48.32 -12.84 6.37
CA ASP A 61 48.20 -11.45 6.81
C ASP A 61 46.85 -10.77 6.43
N ASP A 62 46.13 -11.28 5.41
CA ASP A 62 44.94 -10.65 4.83
C ASP A 62 43.65 -11.50 4.94
N VAL A 63 43.79 -12.80 5.21
CA VAL A 63 42.71 -13.79 5.15
C VAL A 63 42.97 -14.86 6.19
N ASP A 64 41.96 -15.10 7.02
CA ASP A 64 41.87 -16.22 7.96
C ASP A 64 40.67 -17.07 7.53
N TYR A 65 40.87 -18.38 7.42
CA TYR A 65 39.86 -19.31 6.91
C TYR A 65 39.89 -20.57 7.76
N GLU A 66 38.77 -20.88 8.38
CA GLU A 66 38.60 -22.08 9.20
C GLU A 66 37.41 -22.89 8.67
N ARG A 67 37.57 -24.22 8.65
CA ARG A 67 36.48 -25.11 8.24
C ARG A 67 36.49 -26.39 9.04
N THR A 68 35.31 -26.77 9.51
CA THR A 68 35.04 -28.07 10.14
C THR A 68 33.96 -28.85 9.36
N SER A 69 33.45 -29.95 9.92
CA SER A 69 32.34 -30.72 9.33
C SER A 69 31.04 -29.91 9.18
N ASP A 70 30.79 -28.96 10.07
CA ASP A 70 29.51 -28.24 10.23
C ASP A 70 29.65 -26.71 10.23
N ARG A 71 30.87 -26.18 10.37
CA ARG A 71 31.15 -24.73 10.37
C ARG A 71 32.13 -24.35 9.25
N THR A 72 31.96 -23.17 8.68
CA THR A 72 32.94 -22.55 7.78
C THR A 72 33.00 -21.06 8.11
N GLU A 73 34.21 -20.55 8.29
CA GLU A 73 34.50 -19.16 8.58
C GLU A 73 35.50 -18.62 7.55
N VAL A 74 35.25 -17.42 7.07
CA VAL A 74 36.21 -16.65 6.27
C VAL A 74 36.23 -15.24 6.84
N GLU A 75 37.35 -14.86 7.44
CA GLU A 75 37.58 -13.51 7.93
C GLU A 75 38.61 -12.81 7.03
N THR A 76 38.36 -11.55 6.73
CA THR A 76 39.26 -10.67 5.99
C THR A 76 39.22 -9.28 6.62
N VAL A 77 40.03 -8.36 6.14
CA VAL A 77 40.07 -6.99 6.71
C VAL A 77 38.73 -6.25 6.70
N ASP A 78 37.85 -6.49 5.71
CA ASP A 78 36.60 -5.73 5.52
C ASP A 78 35.37 -6.66 5.42
N THR A 79 35.52 -7.95 5.69
CA THR A 79 34.44 -8.94 5.49
C THR A 79 34.63 -10.16 6.36
N ASP A 80 33.58 -10.52 7.08
CA ASP A 80 33.46 -11.71 7.91
C ASP A 80 32.29 -12.56 7.40
N ILE A 81 32.53 -13.84 7.14
CA ILE A 81 31.53 -14.79 6.66
C ILE A 81 31.53 -16.00 7.58
N GLU A 82 30.43 -16.23 8.28
CA GLU A 82 30.22 -17.44 9.08
C GLU A 82 29.10 -18.29 8.49
N GLN A 83 29.31 -19.60 8.44
CA GLN A 83 28.27 -20.58 8.15
C GLN A 83 28.28 -21.65 9.22
N ASP A 84 27.20 -21.78 9.99
CA ASP A 84 26.99 -22.85 10.97
C ASP A 84 25.71 -23.64 10.60
N GLY A 85 25.91 -24.80 9.99
CA GLY A 85 24.82 -25.63 9.49
C GLY A 85 23.96 -24.92 8.44
N ASP A 86 22.72 -24.58 8.83
CA ASP A 86 21.74 -23.89 7.98
C ASP A 86 21.71 -22.37 8.21
N VAL A 87 22.59 -21.85 9.08
CA VAL A 87 22.76 -20.42 9.35
C VAL A 87 23.88 -19.87 8.47
N THR A 88 23.70 -18.68 7.91
CA THR A 88 24.75 -17.96 7.18
C THR A 88 24.70 -16.50 7.57
N ASP A 89 25.83 -16.01 8.06
CA ASP A 89 26.04 -14.64 8.50
C ASP A 89 27.16 -14.03 7.66
N VAL A 90 26.91 -12.84 7.12
CA VAL A 90 27.88 -12.09 6.32
C VAL A 90 27.88 -10.66 6.82
N GLU A 91 29.02 -10.23 7.34
CA GLU A 91 29.24 -8.87 7.83
C GLU A 91 30.30 -8.20 6.97
N THR A 92 30.05 -6.96 6.56
CA THR A 92 31.00 -6.13 5.82
C THR A 92 30.96 -4.70 6.34
N ASP A 93 31.92 -3.89 5.92
CA ASP A 93 31.90 -2.43 6.18
C ASP A 93 30.66 -1.70 5.60
N GLU A 94 29.94 -2.31 4.64
CA GLU A 94 28.83 -1.68 3.91
C GLU A 94 27.46 -2.23 4.30
N PHE A 95 27.37 -3.52 4.65
CA PHE A 95 26.13 -4.21 4.94
C PHE A 95 26.36 -5.45 5.81
N GLU A 96 25.30 -5.86 6.50
CA GLU A 96 25.16 -7.09 7.25
C GLU A 96 24.01 -7.90 6.63
N TYR A 97 24.15 -9.23 6.65
CA TYR A 97 23.16 -10.15 6.11
C TYR A 97 23.16 -11.43 6.95
N GLN A 98 22.00 -11.86 7.41
CA GLN A 98 21.82 -13.12 8.12
C GLN A 98 20.70 -13.94 7.49
N GLN A 99 20.90 -15.25 7.46
CA GLN A 99 19.89 -16.21 7.05
C GLN A 99 19.85 -17.35 8.05
N TYR A 100 18.70 -17.60 8.66
CA TYR A 100 18.50 -18.78 9.51
C TYR A 100 17.07 -19.29 9.40
N ASN A 101 16.88 -20.62 9.34
CA ASN A 101 15.55 -21.25 9.38
C ASN A 101 14.50 -20.70 8.39
N GLY A 102 14.93 -20.16 7.25
CA GLY A 102 14.03 -19.59 6.24
C GLY A 102 13.65 -18.13 6.48
N THR A 103 14.23 -17.48 7.50
CA THR A 103 14.24 -16.02 7.63
C THR A 103 15.41 -15.42 6.88
N LEU A 104 15.31 -14.13 6.61
CA LEU A 104 16.33 -13.29 6.06
C LEU A 104 16.31 -11.95 6.77
N ASP A 105 17.47 -11.51 7.22
CA ASP A 105 17.67 -10.21 7.87
C ASP A 105 18.80 -9.53 7.07
N PHE A 106 18.58 -8.30 6.60
CA PHE A 106 19.56 -7.54 5.84
C PHE A 106 19.58 -6.09 6.29
N ASP A 107 20.77 -5.60 6.59
CA ASP A 107 20.97 -4.25 7.09
C ASP A 107 22.10 -3.57 6.33
N THR A 108 21.94 -2.28 6.09
CA THR A 108 23.08 -1.42 5.74
C THR A 108 23.88 -1.11 7.01
N ALA A 109 25.20 -1.06 6.92
CA ALA A 109 26.05 -0.82 8.09
C ALA A 109 25.80 0.55 8.78
N ASP A 110 25.14 1.49 8.08
CA ASP A 110 24.72 2.78 8.64
C ASP A 110 23.27 2.81 9.16
N GLY A 111 22.54 1.70 9.07
CA GLY A 111 21.15 1.54 9.50
C GLY A 111 20.17 2.39 8.68
N SER A 112 20.50 2.72 7.43
CA SER A 112 19.62 3.51 6.56
C SER A 112 18.56 2.67 5.84
N ILE A 113 18.79 1.37 5.78
CA ILE A 113 17.91 0.36 5.20
C ILE A 113 18.03 -0.90 6.06
N GLU A 114 16.89 -1.42 6.49
CA GLU A 114 16.70 -2.66 7.23
C GLU A 114 15.62 -3.47 6.47
N VAL A 115 15.82 -4.77 6.28
CA VAL A 115 14.92 -5.65 5.52
C VAL A 115 14.81 -6.99 6.23
N ASP A 116 13.61 -7.32 6.66
CA ASP A 116 13.29 -8.59 7.31
C ASP A 116 12.29 -9.40 6.47
N ILE A 117 12.58 -10.69 6.30
CA ILE A 117 11.69 -11.62 5.59
C ILE A 117 11.58 -12.89 6.41
N ASP A 118 10.36 -13.30 6.72
CA ASP A 118 10.13 -14.57 7.41
C ASP A 118 8.89 -15.32 6.86
N GLU A 119 8.40 -16.32 7.60
CA GLU A 119 7.18 -17.05 7.21
C GLU A 119 5.91 -16.20 7.37
N GLY A 120 5.95 -15.21 8.26
CA GLY A 120 4.88 -14.28 8.59
C GLY A 120 4.77 -13.11 7.61
N GLY A 121 5.87 -12.61 7.07
CA GLY A 121 5.81 -11.43 6.23
C GLY A 121 7.13 -10.93 5.65
N ILE A 122 7.05 -9.71 5.12
CA ILE A 122 8.18 -8.90 4.67
C ILE A 122 8.05 -7.56 5.37
N ASP A 123 9.13 -7.06 5.92
CA ASP A 123 9.24 -5.71 6.48
C ASP A 123 10.46 -5.00 5.89
N ILE A 124 10.32 -3.71 5.59
CA ILE A 124 11.34 -2.88 4.96
C ILE A 124 11.28 -1.48 5.59
N GLU A 125 12.32 -1.13 6.32
CA GLU A 125 12.50 0.21 6.89
C GLU A 125 13.58 0.97 6.12
N ALA A 126 13.29 2.24 5.77
CA ALA A 126 14.22 3.11 5.06
C ALA A 126 14.12 4.57 5.55
N GLY A 127 14.61 4.82 6.76
CA GLY A 127 14.57 6.14 7.40
C GLY A 127 13.22 6.41 8.06
N ASP A 128 12.40 7.24 7.44
CA ASP A 128 11.02 7.61 7.84
C ASP A 128 9.96 6.82 7.05
N LYS A 129 10.37 5.80 6.29
CA LYS A 129 9.51 5.06 5.37
C LYS A 129 9.52 3.60 5.73
N GLU A 130 8.33 3.02 5.81
CA GLU A 130 8.12 1.65 6.24
C GLU A 130 7.19 0.94 5.24
N ILE A 131 7.46 -0.32 4.94
CA ILE A 131 6.61 -1.16 4.08
C ILE A 131 6.50 -2.53 4.73
N GLU A 132 5.31 -2.87 5.23
CA GLU A 132 5.02 -4.16 5.85
C GLU A 132 4.05 -4.98 4.99
N GLN A 133 4.27 -6.29 4.92
CA GLN A 133 3.31 -7.22 4.32
C GLN A 133 3.16 -8.47 5.19
N VAL A 134 1.97 -8.69 5.74
CA VAL A 134 1.63 -9.88 6.55
C VAL A 134 0.41 -10.60 5.96
N GLY A 135 0.66 -11.67 5.21
CA GLY A 135 -0.41 -12.41 4.54
C GLY A 135 -1.09 -11.59 3.43
N ASP A 136 -2.36 -11.21 3.66
CA ASP A 136 -3.15 -10.35 2.77
C ASP A 136 -3.13 -8.87 3.20
N GLU A 137 -2.59 -8.57 4.39
CA GLU A 137 -2.37 -7.23 4.93
C GLU A 137 -1.11 -6.62 4.28
N PHE A 138 -1.20 -5.36 3.84
CA PHE A 138 -0.11 -4.63 3.23
C PHE A 138 -0.20 -3.15 3.58
N GLU A 139 0.87 -2.64 4.17
CA GLU A 139 0.96 -1.31 4.77
C GLU A 139 2.15 -0.55 4.17
N VAL A 140 1.98 0.76 3.96
CA VAL A 140 3.05 1.69 3.54
C VAL A 140 2.90 2.97 4.33
N GLU A 141 3.94 3.31 5.10
CA GLU A 141 3.98 4.55 5.88
C GLU A 141 5.10 5.47 5.38
N ASP A 142 4.77 6.76 5.26
CA ASP A 142 5.68 7.87 4.94
C ASP A 142 5.16 9.14 5.65
N ASP A 143 5.98 10.17 5.81
CA ASP A 143 5.63 11.45 6.45
C ASP A 143 4.38 12.14 5.85
N ASP A 144 4.07 11.87 4.57
CA ASP A 144 3.00 12.53 3.81
C ASP A 144 1.83 11.58 3.44
N ILE A 145 2.01 10.26 3.57
CA ILE A 145 1.07 9.24 3.06
C ILE A 145 1.07 8.03 3.99
N GLU A 146 -0.11 7.62 4.41
CA GLU A 146 -0.38 6.33 5.07
C GLU A 146 -1.28 5.52 4.13
N PHE A 147 -0.92 4.27 3.85
CA PHE A 147 -1.69 3.36 3.00
C PHE A 147 -1.78 1.99 3.62
N ASP A 148 -3.00 1.49 3.76
CA ASP A 148 -3.29 0.18 4.34
C ASP A 148 -4.23 -0.60 3.43
N SER A 149 -4.07 -1.92 3.41
CA SER A 149 -5.01 -2.79 2.69
C SER A 149 -5.09 -4.18 3.30
N ASP A 150 -6.30 -4.72 3.43
CA ASP A 150 -6.58 -6.12 3.77
C ASP A 150 -7.64 -6.67 2.80
N GLY A 151 -7.19 -7.48 1.85
CA GLY A 151 -8.09 -8.22 0.97
C GLY A 151 -8.86 -7.35 -0.03
N GLN A 152 -10.10 -6.96 0.31
CA GLN A 152 -10.95 -6.09 -0.52
C GLN A 152 -11.12 -4.69 0.08
N ASP A 153 -10.50 -4.45 1.22
CA ASP A 153 -10.58 -3.19 1.94
C ASP A 153 -9.22 -2.48 1.79
N ALA A 154 -9.25 -1.16 1.59
CA ALA A 154 -8.04 -0.36 1.42
C ALA A 154 -8.29 1.10 1.79
N ASP A 155 -7.33 1.68 2.49
CA ASP A 155 -7.40 3.02 3.05
C ASP A 155 -6.17 3.83 2.61
N VAL A 156 -6.35 5.10 2.24
CA VAL A 156 -5.26 6.03 1.90
C VAL A 156 -5.50 7.34 2.65
N GLU A 157 -4.62 7.65 3.59
CA GLU A 157 -4.62 8.93 4.29
C GLU A 157 -3.44 9.80 3.84
N THR A 158 -3.73 11.08 3.64
CA THR A 158 -2.76 12.14 3.34
C THR A 158 -3.17 13.43 4.05
N ASP A 159 -2.32 14.44 4.03
CA ASP A 159 -2.63 15.78 4.55
C ASP A 159 -3.91 16.42 3.96
N GLU A 160 -4.31 16.05 2.73
CA GLU A 160 -5.39 16.70 1.97
C GLU A 160 -6.61 15.80 1.70
N TYR A 161 -6.42 14.48 1.79
CA TYR A 161 -7.38 13.47 1.35
C TYR A 161 -7.38 12.29 2.29
N ASP A 162 -8.56 11.78 2.55
CA ASP A 162 -8.84 10.51 3.21
C ASP A 162 -9.72 9.68 2.25
N ILE A 163 -9.28 8.48 1.91
CA ILE A 163 -9.95 7.61 0.94
C ILE A 163 -10.09 6.23 1.57
N GLU A 164 -11.31 5.83 1.87
CA GLU A 164 -11.64 4.51 2.41
C GLU A 164 -12.37 3.68 1.34
N GLN A 165 -11.96 2.43 1.16
CA GLN A 165 -12.67 1.45 0.35
C GLN A 165 -13.02 0.24 1.20
N SER A 166 -14.31 -0.07 1.32
CA SER A 166 -14.81 -1.25 2.03
C SER A 166 -15.62 -2.12 1.07
N GLY A 167 -14.97 -3.11 0.45
CA GLY A 167 -15.61 -3.96 -0.56
C GLY A 167 -15.99 -3.19 -1.83
N ASP A 168 -17.30 -3.01 -2.06
CA ASP A 168 -17.86 -2.27 -3.21
C ASP A 168 -18.16 -0.80 -2.86
N ASP A 169 -18.08 -0.43 -1.57
CA ASP A 169 -18.28 0.93 -1.08
C ASP A 169 -16.97 1.75 -1.16
N THR A 170 -17.08 3.06 -1.39
CA THR A 170 -15.94 3.99 -1.46
C THR A 170 -16.32 5.34 -0.90
N ASP A 171 -15.52 5.82 0.04
CA ASP A 171 -15.64 7.13 0.67
C ASP A 171 -14.40 7.95 0.37
N VAL A 172 -14.59 9.22 0.03
CA VAL A 172 -13.50 10.17 -0.17
C VAL A 172 -13.84 11.47 0.51
N GLU A 173 -13.03 11.83 1.50
CA GLU A 173 -13.11 13.12 2.18
C GLU A 173 -11.92 14.00 1.78
N SER A 174 -12.15 15.31 1.70
CA SER A 174 -11.09 16.29 1.50
C SER A 174 -11.44 17.64 2.10
N ASP A 175 -10.46 18.56 2.12
CA ASP A 175 -10.70 19.94 2.57
C ASP A 175 -11.73 20.72 1.73
N THR A 176 -12.12 20.22 0.54
CA THR A 176 -12.94 20.99 -0.41
C THR A 176 -14.24 20.30 -0.80
N VAL A 177 -14.23 18.98 -0.92
CA VAL A 177 -15.36 18.17 -1.38
C VAL A 177 -15.28 16.80 -0.74
N ASP A 178 -16.45 16.23 -0.48
CA ASP A 178 -16.59 14.86 -0.03
C ASP A 178 -17.51 14.11 -1.01
N TYR A 179 -17.27 12.82 -1.20
CA TYR A 179 -18.20 11.96 -1.92
C TYR A 179 -18.19 10.53 -1.38
N GLU A 180 -19.37 9.92 -1.36
CA GLU A 180 -19.59 8.53 -0.98
C GLU A 180 -20.23 7.80 -2.16
N LEU A 181 -19.76 6.59 -2.42
CA LEU A 181 -20.36 5.67 -3.37
C LEU A 181 -20.62 4.36 -2.63
N SER A 182 -21.88 4.03 -2.43
CA SER A 182 -22.32 2.73 -1.95
C SER A 182 -23.02 1.95 -3.08
N ASP A 183 -23.32 0.67 -2.84
CA ASP A 183 -24.00 -0.23 -3.79
C ASP A 183 -25.20 0.39 -4.54
N ASP A 184 -26.05 1.16 -3.85
CA ASP A 184 -27.29 1.73 -4.36
C ASP A 184 -27.36 3.27 -4.36
N ARG A 185 -26.29 3.94 -3.95
CA ARG A 185 -26.31 5.38 -3.67
C ARG A 185 -25.00 6.08 -4.01
N PHE A 186 -25.11 7.30 -4.52
CA PHE A 186 -24.00 8.22 -4.69
C PHE A 186 -24.34 9.54 -4.02
N GLU A 187 -23.45 10.00 -3.15
CA GLU A 187 -23.53 11.28 -2.45
C GLU A 187 -22.31 12.14 -2.80
N PHE A 188 -22.53 13.45 -2.99
CA PHE A 188 -21.49 14.44 -3.19
C PHE A 188 -21.85 15.70 -2.42
N GLU A 189 -20.86 16.27 -1.73
CA GLU A 189 -21.00 17.54 -1.04
C GLU A 189 -19.76 18.42 -1.16
N THR A 190 -19.96 19.73 -1.11
CA THR A 190 -18.87 20.70 -0.99
C THR A 190 -18.62 21.05 0.47
N VAL A 191 -17.37 20.91 0.91
CA VAL A 191 -16.93 21.29 2.27
C VAL A 191 -16.55 22.77 2.32
N GLU A 192 -15.82 23.24 1.32
CA GLU A 192 -15.42 24.64 1.18
C GLU A 192 -15.92 25.23 -0.14
N GLY A 193 -16.74 26.28 -0.07
CA GLY A 193 -17.14 27.05 -1.25
C GLY A 193 -18.61 27.43 -1.25
N ASP A 194 -19.25 27.24 -2.41
CA ASP A 194 -20.69 27.35 -2.59
C ASP A 194 -21.34 26.07 -2.07
N ASP A 195 -22.39 26.17 -1.24
CA ASP A 195 -23.10 25.00 -0.70
C ASP A 195 -23.74 24.21 -1.85
N VAL A 196 -23.23 23.02 -2.16
CA VAL A 196 -23.77 22.09 -3.15
C VAL A 196 -23.84 20.70 -2.53
N SER A 197 -25.00 20.05 -2.63
CA SER A 197 -25.15 18.62 -2.35
C SER A 197 -25.90 17.93 -3.50
N ILE A 198 -25.52 16.69 -3.78
CA ILE A 198 -26.13 15.84 -4.79
C ILE A 198 -26.27 14.44 -4.22
N GLU A 199 -27.48 13.90 -4.22
CA GLU A 199 -27.78 12.50 -3.91
C GLU A 199 -28.42 11.84 -5.14
N LEU A 200 -27.95 10.64 -5.50
CA LEU A 200 -28.51 9.81 -6.56
C LEU A 200 -28.71 8.39 -6.04
N THR A 201 -29.87 7.80 -6.29
CA THR A 201 -30.16 6.40 -5.94
C THR A 201 -30.34 5.51 -7.18
N ASP A 202 -30.19 4.19 -7.01
CA ASP A 202 -30.33 3.22 -8.11
C ASP A 202 -31.77 3.08 -8.64
N ASP A 203 -32.76 3.41 -7.81
CA ASP A 203 -34.18 3.51 -8.17
C ASP A 203 -34.49 4.74 -9.04
N GLY A 204 -33.51 5.65 -9.20
CA GLY A 204 -33.57 6.80 -10.09
C GLY A 204 -34.05 8.09 -9.42
N ASP A 205 -34.07 8.12 -8.09
CA ASP A 205 -34.33 9.33 -7.32
C ASP A 205 -33.10 10.25 -7.38
N VAL A 206 -33.35 11.56 -7.38
CA VAL A 206 -32.34 12.59 -7.57
C VAL A 206 -32.66 13.77 -6.67
N ASP A 207 -31.74 14.09 -5.78
CA ASP A 207 -31.82 15.29 -4.93
C ASP A 207 -30.60 16.17 -5.18
N VAL A 208 -30.84 17.45 -5.46
CA VAL A 208 -29.80 18.43 -5.74
C VAL A 208 -30.11 19.72 -5.00
N GLU A 209 -29.24 20.09 -4.06
CA GLU A 209 -29.27 21.40 -3.41
C GLU A 209 -28.10 22.25 -3.93
N VAL A 210 -28.39 23.50 -4.30
CA VAL A 210 -27.38 24.51 -4.66
C VAL A 210 -27.71 25.83 -3.99
N ASN A 211 -26.94 26.20 -2.97
CA ASN A 211 -27.09 27.43 -2.19
C ASN A 211 -28.52 27.61 -1.63
N GLY A 212 -29.10 26.53 -1.08
CA GLY A 212 -30.48 26.48 -0.57
C GLY A 212 -31.57 26.60 -1.65
N GLN A 213 -31.26 26.17 -2.87
CA GLN A 213 -32.23 25.92 -3.93
C GLN A 213 -32.26 24.43 -4.18
N ASP A 214 -33.45 23.84 -4.15
CA ASP A 214 -33.64 22.41 -4.08
C ASP A 214 -34.33 21.92 -5.35
N LEU A 215 -33.89 20.76 -5.82
CA LEU A 215 -34.57 19.96 -6.83
C LEU A 215 -34.61 18.53 -6.33
N GLU A 216 -35.80 18.02 -6.09
CA GLU A 216 -36.03 16.65 -5.63
C GLU A 216 -36.86 15.93 -6.69
N GLN A 217 -36.39 14.77 -7.15
CA GLN A 217 -37.15 13.89 -8.01
C GLN A 217 -37.28 12.54 -7.32
N ASN A 218 -38.51 12.15 -7.02
CA ASN A 218 -38.85 10.91 -6.36
C ASN A 218 -39.87 10.12 -7.19
N GLY A 219 -39.39 9.18 -8.00
CA GLY A 219 -40.22 8.48 -8.99
C GLY A 219 -40.86 9.41 -10.03
N ASP A 220 -42.20 9.52 -10.00
CA ASP A 220 -42.98 10.41 -10.89
C ASP A 220 -43.13 11.83 -10.29
N SER A 221 -42.71 12.05 -9.04
CA SER A 221 -42.76 13.34 -8.36
C SER A 221 -41.54 14.20 -8.68
N LEU A 222 -41.75 15.50 -8.85
CA LEU A 222 -40.74 16.53 -9.04
C LEU A 222 -41.08 17.74 -8.18
N GLU A 223 -40.16 18.12 -7.30
CA GLU A 223 -40.20 19.34 -6.52
C GLU A 223 -39.04 20.26 -6.95
N VAL A 224 -39.32 21.56 -7.08
CA VAL A 224 -38.30 22.59 -7.33
C VAL A 224 -38.57 23.78 -6.42
N THR A 225 -37.69 23.97 -5.45
CA THR A 225 -37.83 25.01 -4.43
C THR A 225 -36.71 26.03 -4.56
N THR A 226 -37.09 27.29 -4.68
CA THR A 226 -36.17 28.43 -4.77
C THR A 226 -36.67 29.57 -3.88
N ALA A 227 -35.90 30.65 -3.78
CA ALA A 227 -36.31 31.83 -3.03
C ALA A 227 -37.58 32.52 -3.59
N ASP A 228 -37.93 32.31 -4.86
CA ASP A 228 -39.01 33.04 -5.56
C ASP A 228 -40.15 32.13 -6.04
N VAL A 229 -39.90 30.83 -6.15
CA VAL A 229 -40.80 29.82 -6.74
C VAL A 229 -40.69 28.54 -5.94
N ASP A 230 -41.83 27.96 -5.63
CA ASP A 230 -42.01 26.60 -5.11
C ASP A 230 -42.93 25.89 -6.12
N PHE A 231 -42.48 24.75 -6.63
CA PHE A 231 -43.14 23.99 -7.68
C PHE A 231 -43.15 22.52 -7.32
N GLU A 232 -44.33 21.91 -7.35
CA GLU A 232 -44.51 20.47 -7.10
C GLU A 232 -45.34 19.86 -8.23
N ALA A 233 -44.99 18.66 -8.67
CA ALA A 233 -45.81 17.86 -9.55
C ALA A 233 -45.62 16.37 -9.24
N ASP A 234 -46.70 15.64 -8.98
CA ASP A 234 -46.67 14.20 -8.64
C ASP A 234 -47.29 13.29 -9.72
N GLY A 235 -47.55 13.87 -10.90
CA GLY A 235 -48.13 13.20 -12.06
C GLY A 235 -49.67 13.28 -12.13
N GLU A 236 -50.36 13.48 -11.01
CA GLU A 236 -51.80 13.74 -10.95
C GLU A 236 -52.08 15.22 -10.61
N THR A 237 -51.25 15.80 -9.75
CA THR A 237 -51.32 17.21 -9.36
C THR A 237 -50.16 18.03 -9.93
N THR A 238 -50.34 19.34 -9.96
CA THR A 238 -49.29 20.31 -10.23
C THR A 238 -49.61 21.60 -9.50
N ASP A 239 -48.65 22.05 -8.70
CA ASP A 239 -48.77 23.22 -7.84
C ASP A 239 -47.62 24.18 -8.16
N VAL A 240 -47.93 25.49 -8.28
CA VAL A 240 -46.96 26.55 -8.54
C VAL A 240 -47.23 27.71 -7.60
N GLU A 241 -46.35 27.87 -6.62
CA GLU A 241 -46.40 28.91 -5.60
C GLU A 241 -45.33 29.97 -5.88
N THR A 242 -45.74 31.24 -5.86
CA THR A 242 -44.85 32.40 -5.89
C THR A 242 -45.36 33.46 -4.91
N ALA A 243 -44.61 34.56 -4.74
CA ALA A 243 -45.05 35.64 -3.85
C ALA A 243 -46.41 36.28 -4.20
N ASP A 244 -46.82 36.26 -5.47
CA ASP A 244 -47.99 36.99 -5.97
C ASP A 244 -49.00 36.07 -6.71
N THR A 245 -48.73 34.76 -6.78
CA THR A 245 -49.51 33.81 -7.59
C THR A 245 -49.42 32.42 -6.99
N ASP A 246 -50.57 31.78 -6.86
CA ASP A 246 -50.79 30.41 -6.42
C ASP A 246 -51.61 29.71 -7.53
N ILE A 247 -51.15 28.56 -8.02
CA ILE A 247 -51.85 27.78 -9.05
C ILE A 247 -51.82 26.31 -8.66
N GLU A 248 -52.99 25.74 -8.40
CA GLU A 248 -53.18 24.32 -8.11
C GLU A 248 -53.97 23.64 -9.25
N GLN A 249 -53.46 22.55 -9.81
CA GLN A 249 -54.16 21.74 -10.79
C GLN A 249 -54.25 20.28 -10.30
N ASP A 250 -55.47 19.74 -10.26
CA ASP A 250 -55.74 18.33 -9.92
C ASP A 250 -56.70 17.75 -10.97
N ASP A 251 -56.22 16.80 -11.78
CA ASP A 251 -56.99 16.16 -12.86
C ASP A 251 -57.63 17.16 -13.86
N GLU A 252 -58.94 17.43 -13.70
CA GLU A 252 -59.76 18.31 -14.55
C GLU A 252 -60.04 19.66 -13.87
N THR A 253 -59.61 19.83 -12.61
CA THR A 253 -59.79 21.05 -11.84
C THR A 253 -58.56 21.94 -11.89
N LEU A 254 -58.79 23.25 -11.82
CA LEU A 254 -57.74 24.27 -11.78
C LEU A 254 -58.18 25.37 -10.83
N ASP A 255 -57.35 25.71 -9.88
CA ASP A 255 -57.41 26.96 -9.12
C ASP A 255 -56.21 27.84 -9.50
N ALA A 256 -56.42 29.15 -9.56
CA ALA A 256 -55.37 30.10 -9.85
C ALA A 256 -55.72 31.43 -9.16
N GLU A 257 -55.02 31.70 -8.07
CA GLU A 257 -55.15 32.91 -7.29
C GLU A 257 -54.00 33.88 -7.60
N THR A 258 -54.34 35.15 -7.68
CA THR A 258 -53.37 36.26 -7.77
C THR A 258 -53.85 37.39 -6.90
N ASP A 259 -52.98 38.36 -6.60
CA ASP A 259 -53.34 39.58 -5.86
C ASP A 259 -54.61 40.32 -6.36
N ASP A 260 -54.99 40.15 -7.63
CA ASP A 260 -56.08 40.90 -8.27
C ASP A 260 -57.27 40.03 -8.71
N VAL A 261 -57.07 38.73 -8.93
CA VAL A 261 -58.01 37.85 -9.66
C VAL A 261 -57.88 36.42 -9.17
N ASP A 262 -59.04 35.79 -8.95
CA ASP A 262 -59.16 34.37 -8.63
C ASP A 262 -59.90 33.65 -9.77
N VAL A 263 -59.38 32.50 -10.20
CA VAL A 263 -59.94 31.69 -11.29
C VAL A 263 -60.09 30.23 -10.85
N GLU A 264 -61.33 29.82 -10.58
CA GLU A 264 -61.68 28.44 -10.26
C GLU A 264 -62.31 27.74 -11.49
N ASN A 265 -61.88 26.50 -11.77
CA ASN A 265 -62.51 25.61 -12.72
C ASN A 265 -62.73 24.23 -12.08
N ASP A 266 -63.99 23.86 -11.84
CA ASP A 266 -64.37 22.57 -11.25
C ASP A 266 -64.54 21.43 -12.29
N GLY A 267 -63.96 21.58 -13.49
CA GLY A 267 -64.14 20.68 -14.64
C GLY A 267 -65.45 20.87 -15.42
N ASP A 268 -66.53 21.30 -14.75
CA ASP A 268 -67.84 21.55 -15.35
C ASP A 268 -68.09 23.04 -15.72
N SER A 269 -67.44 23.97 -15.02
CA SER A 269 -67.63 25.41 -15.17
C SER A 269 -66.43 26.21 -14.70
N VAL A 270 -66.24 27.40 -15.29
CA VAL A 270 -65.18 28.35 -14.92
C VAL A 270 -65.80 29.58 -14.25
N ASN A 271 -65.29 29.92 -13.07
CA ASN A 271 -65.59 31.14 -12.31
C ASN A 271 -64.38 32.09 -12.38
N VAL A 272 -64.64 33.39 -12.44
CA VAL A 272 -63.58 34.42 -12.43
C VAL A 272 -64.03 35.56 -11.55
N GLU A 273 -63.30 35.78 -10.47
CA GLU A 273 -63.63 36.74 -9.43
C GLU A 273 -62.53 37.82 -9.34
N ARG A 274 -62.79 38.88 -8.56
CA ARG A 274 -61.74 39.83 -8.19
C ARG A 274 -61.33 39.48 -6.78
N ALA A 275 -60.03 39.30 -6.54
CA ALA A 275 -59.50 39.08 -5.19
C ALA A 275 -59.90 40.26 -4.27
N ASP A 276 -60.28 39.95 -3.02
CA ASP A 276 -60.87 40.88 -2.03
C ASP A 276 -59.84 41.70 -1.22
#